data_AF-A0A6S7LUW8-F1
#
_entry.id   AF-A0A6S7LUW8-F1
#
_cell.length_a   1.000
_cell.length_b   1.000
_cell.length_c   1.000
_cell.angle_alpha   90.00
_cell.angle_beta   90.00
_cell.angle_gamma   90.00
#
_symmetry.space_group_name_H-M   'P 1'
#
loop_
_entity.id
_entity.type
_entity.pdbx_description
1 polymer ?
#
loop_
_entity_poly.entity_id
_entity_poly.type
_entity_poly.pdbx_seq_one_letter_code
_entity_poly.pdbx_strand_id
1 'polypeptide(L)'
;MDFDIMLQIVLKGSSSRLRKQALRDPKMTLKDLLIAGRQIEMSNFQVADIEQKQFERQELHALRKNTRQQPSKGTCRNCGGEWPHEKGNCSARGKECRKCGKLNHFARQCRSSKPDNE
;
A
#
# COMPACT_ATOMS: atom_id res chain seq x y z
N MET A 1 24.71 -43.83 -2.38
CA MET A 1 24.16 -43.11 -3.57
C MET A 1 23.49 -41.81 -3.15
N ASP A 2 22.27 -41.81 -2.60
CA ASP A 2 21.57 -40.54 -2.28
C ASP A 2 22.33 -39.66 -1.29
N PHE A 3 22.93 -40.26 -0.25
CA PHE A 3 23.75 -39.54 0.72
C PHE A 3 24.97 -38.86 0.08
N ASP A 4 25.68 -39.55 -0.81
CA ASP A 4 26.87 -39.02 -1.49
C ASP A 4 26.51 -37.85 -2.42
N ILE A 5 25.37 -37.95 -3.11
CA ILE A 5 24.84 -36.87 -3.96
C ILE A 5 24.49 -35.66 -3.11
N MET A 6 23.78 -35.86 -1.99
CA MET A 6 23.49 -34.76 -1.04
C MET A 6 24.78 -34.13 -0.52
N LEU A 7 25.76 -34.94 -0.13
CA LEU A 7 27.04 -34.46 0.38
C LEU A 7 27.79 -33.63 -0.67
N GLN A 8 27.80 -34.05 -1.94
CA GLN A 8 28.39 -33.26 -3.02
C GLN A 8 27.68 -31.91 -3.21
N ILE A 9 26.35 -31.88 -3.18
CA ILE A 9 25.57 -30.63 -3.27
C ILE A 9 25.92 -29.70 -2.11
N VAL A 10 26.03 -30.22 -0.89
CA VAL A 10 26.34 -29.43 0.32
C VAL A 10 27.77 -28.91 0.29
N LEU A 11 28.77 -29.74 -0.02
CA LEU A 11 30.18 -29.38 0.02
C LEU A 11 30.63 -28.55 -1.18
N LYS A 12 30.21 -28.92 -2.40
CA LYS A 12 30.66 -28.32 -3.66
C LYS A 12 29.68 -27.30 -4.24
N GLY A 13 28.43 -27.29 -3.79
CA GLY A 13 27.42 -26.34 -4.28
C GLY A 13 27.70 -24.90 -3.84
N SER A 14 27.26 -23.94 -4.67
CA SER A 14 27.48 -22.49 -4.47
C SER A 14 26.49 -21.83 -3.49
N SER A 15 25.30 -22.40 -3.32
CA SER A 15 24.25 -21.79 -2.48
C SER A 15 24.50 -22.03 -0.99
N SER A 16 24.94 -20.97 -0.29
CA SER A 16 25.12 -20.98 1.16
C SER A 16 23.81 -21.18 1.93
N ARG A 17 22.68 -20.71 1.38
CA ARG A 17 21.35 -20.87 1.97
C ARG A 17 20.91 -22.34 1.93
N LEU A 18 21.06 -22.98 0.77
CA LEU A 18 20.73 -24.39 0.61
C LEU A 18 21.62 -25.28 1.50
N ARG A 19 22.91 -24.96 1.60
CA ARG A 19 23.86 -25.64 2.50
C ARG A 19 23.41 -25.56 3.96
N LYS A 20 23.05 -24.38 4.44
CA LYS A 20 22.54 -24.18 5.82
C LYS A 20 21.26 -24.97 6.06
N GLN A 21 20.34 -24.97 5.10
CA GLN A 21 19.08 -25.70 5.20
C GLN A 21 19.30 -27.22 5.27
N ALA A 22 20.16 -27.77 4.42
CA ALA A 22 20.51 -29.19 4.41
C ALA A 22 21.19 -29.65 5.71
N LEU A 23 22.08 -28.83 6.26
CA LEU A 23 22.77 -29.14 7.53
C LEU A 23 21.85 -28.99 8.76
N ARG A 24 20.75 -28.24 8.64
CA ARG A 24 19.83 -27.98 9.75
C ARG A 24 18.89 -29.15 10.01
N ASP A 25 18.45 -29.83 8.96
CA ASP A 25 17.54 -30.96 9.07
C ASP A 25 18.23 -32.27 8.67
N PRO A 26 18.61 -33.12 9.64
CA PRO A 26 19.27 -34.39 9.36
C PRO A 26 18.35 -35.43 8.69
N LYS A 27 17.03 -35.18 8.59
CA LYS A 27 16.07 -36.06 7.91
C LYS A 27 15.76 -35.63 6.48
N MET A 28 16.39 -34.56 5.99
CA MET A 28 16.16 -34.06 4.64
C MET A 28 16.56 -35.11 3.60
N THR A 29 15.65 -35.40 2.66
CA THR A 29 15.94 -36.34 1.57
C THR A 29 16.56 -35.62 0.37
N LEU A 30 17.19 -36.38 -0.54
CA LEU A 30 17.74 -35.84 -1.78
C LEU A 30 16.67 -35.10 -2.60
N LYS A 31 15.45 -35.65 -2.64
CA LYS A 31 14.33 -35.04 -3.36
C LYS A 31 13.95 -33.69 -2.76
N ASP A 32 13.86 -33.61 -1.44
CA ASP A 32 13.54 -32.37 -0.74
C ASP A 32 14.64 -31.32 -0.96
N LEU A 33 15.91 -31.75 -0.96
CA LEU A 33 17.05 -30.87 -1.21
C LEU A 33 17.02 -30.27 -2.62
N LEU A 34 16.69 -31.08 -3.62
CA LEU A 34 16.57 -30.61 -5.01
C LEU A 34 15.36 -29.69 -5.22
N ILE A 35 14.26 -29.93 -4.51
CA ILE A 35 13.09 -29.04 -4.54
C ILE A 35 13.44 -27.70 -3.87
N ALA A 36 14.07 -27.74 -2.69
CA ALA A 36 14.50 -26.53 -1.99
C ALA A 36 15.49 -25.70 -2.82
N GLY A 37 16.43 -26.35 -3.51
CA GLY A 37 17.37 -25.67 -4.41
C GLY A 37 16.64 -24.87 -5.50
N ARG A 38 15.70 -25.53 -6.22
CA ARG A 38 14.87 -24.89 -7.25
C ARG A 38 14.02 -23.75 -6.69
N GLN A 39 13.43 -23.92 -5.51
CA GLN A 39 12.62 -22.88 -4.87
C GLN A 39 13.47 -21.65 -4.50
N ILE A 40 14.71 -21.83 -4.03
CA ILE A 40 15.61 -20.73 -3.72
C ILE A 40 15.98 -19.96 -4.99
N GLU A 41 16.29 -20.66 -6.08
CA GLU A 41 16.59 -20.04 -7.38
C GLU A 41 15.40 -19.24 -7.92
N MET A 42 14.19 -19.80 -7.85
CA MET A 42 12.96 -19.13 -8.25
C MET A 42 12.62 -17.93 -7.35
N SER A 43 12.83 -18.05 -6.04
CA SER A 43 12.57 -16.98 -5.08
C SER A 43 13.45 -15.76 -5.33
N ASN A 44 14.71 -15.95 -5.71
CA ASN A 44 15.60 -14.83 -6.05
C ASN A 44 15.06 -13.99 -7.22
N PHE A 45 14.31 -14.60 -8.16
CA PHE A 45 13.66 -13.86 -9.25
C PHE A 45 12.40 -13.12 -8.79
N GLN A 46 11.56 -13.76 -7.96
CA GLN A 46 10.29 -13.17 -7.52
C GLN A 46 10.47 -12.07 -6.46
N VAL A 47 11.53 -12.13 -5.65
CA VAL A 47 11.82 -11.09 -4.64
C VAL A 47 12.12 -9.75 -5.31
N ALA A 48 12.85 -9.74 -6.42
CA ALA A 48 13.16 -8.50 -7.14
C ALA A 48 11.89 -7.77 -7.62
N ASP A 49 10.89 -8.50 -8.13
CA ASP A 49 9.61 -7.94 -8.59
C ASP A 49 8.76 -7.39 -7.42
N ILE A 50 8.79 -8.07 -6.27
CA ILE A 50 8.07 -7.61 -5.07
C ILE A 50 8.73 -6.35 -4.49
N GLU A 51 10.06 -6.32 -4.37
CA GLU A 51 10.81 -5.17 -3.89
C GLU A 51 10.65 -3.96 -4.83
N GLN A 52 10.71 -4.18 -6.15
CA GLN A 52 10.47 -3.14 -7.14
C GLN A 52 9.05 -2.57 -7.02
N LYS A 53 8.02 -3.41 -6.94
CA LYS A 53 6.62 -2.97 -6.75
C LYS A 53 6.39 -2.26 -5.42
N GLN A 54 7.16 -2.59 -4.37
CA GLN A 54 7.13 -1.86 -3.10
C GLN A 54 7.77 -0.48 -3.21
N PHE A 55 8.90 -0.36 -3.89
CA PHE A 55 9.57 0.91 -4.16
C PHE A 55 8.68 1.86 -4.99
N GLU A 56 8.11 1.38 -6.09
CA GLU A 56 7.18 2.16 -6.93
C GLU A 56 5.96 2.66 -6.13
N ARG A 57 5.41 1.82 -5.24
CA ARG A 57 4.29 2.20 -4.38
C ARG A 57 4.69 3.27 -3.35
N GLN A 58 5.90 3.21 -2.82
CA GLN A 58 6.44 4.21 -1.90
C GLN A 58 6.69 5.56 -2.61
N GLU A 59 7.28 5.55 -3.81
CA GLU A 59 7.47 6.77 -4.61
C GLU A 59 6.13 7.43 -4.97
N LEU A 60 5.12 6.66 -5.39
CA LEU A 60 3.78 7.19 -5.65
C LEU A 60 3.15 7.84 -4.41
N HIS A 61 3.38 7.27 -3.23
CA HIS A 61 2.92 7.85 -1.97
C HIS A 61 3.64 9.18 -1.63
N ALA A 62 4.94 9.29 -1.93
CA ALA A 62 5.71 10.51 -1.75
C ALA A 62 5.25 11.63 -2.69
N LEU A 63 5.05 11.33 -3.98
CA LEU A 63 4.53 12.29 -4.97
C LEU A 63 3.12 12.79 -4.63
N ARG A 64 2.25 11.91 -4.11
CA ARG A 64 0.89 12.28 -3.64
C ARG A 64 0.88 13.24 -2.45
N LYS A 65 1.91 13.23 -1.58
CA LYS A 65 2.01 14.20 -0.48
C LYS A 65 2.37 15.60 -0.98
N ASN A 66 3.10 15.70 -2.09
CA ASN A 66 3.56 16.98 -2.62
C ASN A 66 2.46 17.76 -3.38
N THR A 67 1.47 17.06 -3.93
CA THR A 67 0.34 17.70 -4.66
C THR A 67 -0.80 18.20 -3.77
N ARG A 68 -0.81 17.90 -2.46
CA ARG A 68 -1.88 18.33 -1.53
C ARG A 68 -1.70 19.74 -0.95
N GLN A 69 -0.64 20.45 -1.29
CA GLN A 69 -0.26 21.72 -0.64
C GLN A 69 -0.71 22.98 -1.38
N GLN A 70 -1.34 22.85 -2.55
CA GLN A 70 -1.93 24.00 -3.25
C GLN A 70 -3.43 24.02 -2.99
N PRO A 71 -3.98 24.93 -2.16
CA PRO A 71 -5.42 25.11 -2.09
C PRO A 71 -5.87 25.66 -3.44
N SER A 72 -6.47 24.80 -4.27
CA SER A 72 -6.97 25.20 -5.59
C SER A 72 -7.94 26.37 -5.42
N LYS A 73 -7.65 27.52 -6.04
CA LYS A 73 -8.61 28.61 -6.17
C LYS A 73 -9.87 28.05 -6.80
N GLY A 74 -11.01 28.21 -6.14
CA GLY A 74 -12.25 27.61 -6.60
C GLY A 74 -13.43 27.93 -5.71
N THR A 75 -14.52 27.20 -5.89
CA THR A 75 -15.74 27.42 -5.11
C THR A 75 -15.74 26.56 -3.86
N CYS A 76 -15.95 27.19 -2.70
CA CYS A 76 -16.13 26.52 -1.43
C CYS A 76 -17.32 25.56 -1.50
N ARG A 77 -17.07 24.28 -1.21
CA ARG A 77 -18.08 23.21 -1.29
C ARG A 77 -19.18 23.33 -0.24
N ASN A 78 -18.98 24.17 0.78
CA ASN A 78 -19.89 24.32 1.91
C ASN A 78 -20.82 25.52 1.73
N CYS A 79 -20.26 26.70 1.40
CA CYS A 79 -21.05 27.92 1.21
C CYS A 79 -21.31 28.27 -0.26
N GLY A 80 -20.53 27.77 -1.20
CA GLY A 80 -20.61 28.16 -2.61
C GLY A 80 -19.91 29.48 -2.96
N GLY A 81 -19.20 30.11 -2.02
CA GLY A 81 -18.40 31.30 -2.26
C GLY A 81 -16.97 30.97 -2.70
N GLU A 82 -16.09 31.96 -2.77
CA GLU A 82 -14.69 31.75 -3.15
C GLU A 82 -13.89 31.01 -2.06
N TRP A 83 -12.98 30.15 -2.51
CA TRP A 83 -12.02 29.41 -1.73
C TRP A 83 -10.61 29.70 -2.26
N PRO A 84 -9.62 29.99 -1.41
CA PRO A 84 -9.64 29.95 0.06
C PRO A 84 -10.39 31.14 0.68
N HIS A 85 -11.06 30.94 1.82
CA HIS A 85 -11.63 32.07 2.57
C HIS A 85 -10.50 32.88 3.23
N GLU A 86 -10.40 34.18 2.95
CA GLU A 86 -9.31 35.05 3.42
C GLU A 86 -9.09 35.01 4.95
N LYS A 87 -10.18 34.88 5.73
CA LYS A 87 -10.12 34.80 7.20
C LYS A 87 -10.45 33.42 7.75
N GLY A 88 -10.46 32.38 6.90
CA GLY A 88 -10.83 31.02 7.28
C GLY A 88 -12.27 30.86 7.77
N ASN A 89 -13.11 31.90 7.63
CA ASN A 89 -14.48 31.90 8.12
C ASN A 89 -15.45 31.68 6.95
N CYS A 90 -15.88 30.42 6.81
CA CYS A 90 -16.90 30.06 5.84
C CYS A 90 -18.26 30.58 6.32
N SER A 91 -19.00 31.30 5.47
CA SER A 91 -20.35 31.82 5.82
C SER A 91 -21.36 30.72 6.17
N ALA A 92 -21.09 29.47 5.78
CA ALA A 92 -21.92 28.33 6.11
C ALA A 92 -21.55 27.65 7.44
N ARG A 93 -20.43 28.03 8.07
CA ARG A 93 -19.99 27.46 9.36
C ARG A 93 -21.06 27.71 10.43
N GLY A 94 -21.47 26.66 11.13
CA GLY A 94 -22.52 26.72 12.16
C GLY A 94 -23.93 26.98 11.64
N LYS A 95 -24.15 27.04 10.32
CA LYS A 95 -25.49 27.17 9.74
C LYS A 95 -26.06 25.79 9.43
N GLU A 96 -27.34 25.61 9.75
CA GLU A 96 -28.07 24.39 9.46
C GLU A 96 -28.58 24.37 8.03
N CYS A 97 -28.40 23.23 7.38
CA CYS A 97 -28.89 23.01 6.04
C CYS A 97 -30.39 22.71 6.06
N ARG A 98 -31.19 23.65 5.53
CA ARG A 98 -32.64 23.47 5.39
C ARG A 98 -33.08 22.25 4.54
N LYS A 99 -32.17 21.66 3.76
CA LYS A 99 -32.45 20.46 2.96
C LYS A 99 -32.22 19.17 3.74
N CYS A 100 -31.27 19.12 4.67
CA CYS A 100 -30.89 17.86 5.35
C CYS A 100 -30.62 18.01 6.85
N GLY A 101 -30.96 19.12 7.50
CA GLY A 101 -30.75 19.34 8.94
C GLY A 101 -29.28 19.39 9.41
N LYS A 102 -28.30 19.05 8.56
CA LYS A 102 -26.88 19.00 8.96
C LYS A 102 -26.24 20.38 8.92
N LEU A 103 -25.31 20.62 9.84
CA LEU A 103 -24.59 21.88 9.97
C LEU A 103 -23.51 22.08 8.89
N ASN A 104 -22.95 23.29 8.84
CA ASN A 104 -21.74 23.68 8.11
C ASN A 104 -21.86 23.81 6.58
N HIS A 105 -23.07 23.76 6.01
CA HIS A 105 -23.28 23.99 4.58
C HIS A 105 -24.67 24.58 4.31
N PHE A 106 -24.84 25.22 3.15
CA PHE A 106 -26.14 25.74 2.73
C PHE A 106 -26.94 24.70 1.93
N ALA A 107 -28.27 24.82 1.95
CA ALA A 107 -29.17 23.95 1.18
C ALA A 107 -28.81 23.89 -0.32
N ARG A 108 -28.34 25.01 -0.89
CA ARG A 108 -27.85 25.05 -2.28
C ARG A 108 -26.63 24.17 -2.56
N GLN A 109 -25.80 23.91 -1.55
CA GLN A 109 -24.61 23.04 -1.65
C GLN A 109 -24.84 21.65 -1.04
N CYS A 110 -26.09 21.33 -0.70
CA CYS A 110 -26.42 20.06 -0.07
C CYS A 110 -26.46 18.93 -1.09
N ARG A 111 -25.54 17.97 -0.90
CA ARG A 111 -25.40 16.75 -1.71
C ARG A 111 -26.24 15.58 -1.19
N SER A 112 -26.99 15.75 -0.11
CA SER A 112 -27.89 14.71 0.39
C SER A 112 -29.06 14.48 -0.56
N SER A 113 -29.35 13.21 -0.84
CA SER A 113 -30.47 12.80 -1.69
C SER A 113 -31.82 12.78 -0.96
N LYS A 114 -31.82 12.87 0.37
CA LYS A 114 -33.02 12.89 1.21
C LYS A 114 -32.94 14.04 2.21
N PRO A 115 -34.08 14.67 2.56
CA PRO A 115 -34.15 15.41 3.80
C PRO A 115 -33.99 14.42 4.96
N ASP A 116 -33.02 14.68 5.82
CA ASP A 116 -32.94 14.01 7.11
C ASP A 116 -34.15 14.54 7.91
N ASN A 117 -35.27 13.82 7.78
CA ASN A 117 -36.47 14.00 8.59
C ASN A 117 -36.28 13.07 9.79
N GLU A 118 -36.17 13.66 10.97
CA GLU A 118 -36.29 12.96 12.25
C GLU A 118 -37.75 12.57 12.50
#